data_AF-A0A2N6IBM8-F1
#
_entry.id   AF-A0A2N6IBM8-F1
#
_cell.length_a   1.000
_cell.length_b   1.000
_cell.length_c   1.000
_cell.angle_alpha   90.00
_cell.angle_beta   90.00
_cell.angle_gamma   90.00
#
_symmetry.space_group_name_H-M   'P 1'
#
loop_
_entity.id
_entity.type
_entity.pdbx_description
1 polymer ?
#
loop_
_entity_poly.entity_id
_entity_poly.type
_entity_poly.pdbx_seq_one_letter_code
_entity_poly.pdbx_strand_id
1 'polypeptide(L)'
;MADKLYPIDAAARVAHRHLLIILGFVLLLGIAALLQFASTDLARIGNALWLVMPIVIIIIAGALSSMQKRVDKASMKAVRNDEFRQAGLQGALRNGFLVTLALQPILAVGLSMSSFEHEAAVMAAATIIAASVTVLASLIWHDR
;
A
#
# COMPACT_ATOMS: atom_id res chain seq x y z
N MET A 1 -3.72 34.64 -14.12
CA MET A 1 -4.20 33.26 -13.86
C MET A 1 -3.09 32.26 -13.49
N ALA A 2 -1.80 32.59 -13.66
CA ALA A 2 -0.68 31.69 -13.33
C ALA A 2 -0.44 31.46 -11.81
N ASP A 3 -0.94 32.34 -10.94
CA ASP A 3 -0.66 32.28 -9.50
C ASP A 3 -1.42 31.18 -8.74
N LYS A 4 -2.47 30.60 -9.35
CA LYS A 4 -3.29 29.54 -8.73
C LYS A 4 -2.78 28.11 -9.02
N LEU A 5 -1.86 27.91 -9.96
CA LEU A 5 -1.32 26.58 -10.27
C LEU A 5 -0.30 26.09 -9.23
N TYR A 6 0.55 26.98 -8.72
CA TYR A 6 1.57 26.67 -7.71
C TYR A 6 1.10 25.89 -6.46
N PRO A 7 -0.05 26.22 -5.83
CA PRO A 7 -0.51 25.48 -4.65
C PRO A 7 -1.02 24.07 -4.96
N ILE A 8 -1.49 23.81 -6.18
CA ILE A 8 -2.02 22.49 -6.59
C ILE A 8 -0.86 21.51 -6.78
N ASP A 9 0.24 21.95 -7.40
CA ASP A 9 1.44 21.13 -7.62
C ASP A 9 2.12 20.75 -6.30
N ALA A 10 2.10 21.65 -5.32
CA ALA A 10 2.59 21.36 -3.97
C ALA A 10 1.73 20.30 -3.26
N ALA A 11 0.41 20.40 -3.37
CA ALA A 11 -0.52 19.43 -2.80
C ALA A 11 -0.39 18.03 -3.45
N ALA A 12 -0.28 17.97 -4.78
CA ALA A 12 -0.09 16.73 -5.54
C ALA A 12 1.22 16.02 -5.14
N ARG A 13 2.33 16.75 -5.03
CA ARG A 13 3.62 16.18 -4.58
C ARG A 13 3.56 15.60 -3.16
N VAL A 14 2.81 16.24 -2.27
CA VAL A 14 2.61 15.73 -0.90
C VAL A 14 1.75 14.47 -0.92
N ALA A 15 0.66 14.45 -1.69
CA ALA A 15 -0.18 13.26 -1.86
C ALA A 15 0.62 12.07 -2.44
N HIS A 16 1.48 12.33 -3.42
CA HIS A 16 2.36 11.31 -4.00
C HIS A 16 3.34 10.73 -2.95
N ARG A 17 3.95 11.58 -2.11
CA ARG A 17 4.81 11.13 -1.02
C ARG A 17 4.04 10.31 0.02
N HIS A 18 2.80 10.72 0.35
CA HIS A 18 1.94 9.96 1.25
C HIS A 18 1.63 8.56 0.68
N LEU A 19 1.32 8.45 -0.61
CA LEU A 19 1.09 7.16 -1.27
C LEU A 19 2.33 6.26 -1.21
N LEU A 20 3.53 6.79 -1.43
CA LEU A 20 4.78 6.02 -1.33
C LEU A 20 5.05 5.54 0.10
N ILE A 21 4.80 6.38 1.11
CA ILE A 21 4.95 6.00 2.52
C ILE A 21 3.96 4.88 2.88
N ILE A 22 2.69 5.02 2.46
CA ILE A 22 1.66 4.00 2.69
C ILE A 22 2.02 2.69 1.97
N LEU A 23 2.51 2.76 0.73
CA LEU A 23 2.97 1.58 0.00
C LEU A 23 4.10 0.85 0.73
N GLY A 24 5.12 1.59 1.19
CA GLY A 24 6.22 1.02 1.96
C GLY A 24 5.73 0.37 3.27
N PHE A 25 4.76 0.98 3.94
CA PHE A 25 4.14 0.43 5.15
C PHE A 25 3.36 -0.85 4.89
N VAL A 26 2.54 -0.88 3.84
CA VAL A 26 1.78 -2.07 3.43
C VAL A 26 2.73 -3.22 3.07
N LEU A 27 3.82 -2.94 2.37
CA LEU A 27 4.84 -3.94 2.06
C LEU A 27 5.49 -4.50 3.33
N LEU A 28 5.85 -3.62 4.27
CA LEU A 28 6.46 -4.02 5.54
C LEU A 28 5.52 -4.94 6.36
N LEU A 29 4.25 -4.55 6.51
CA LEU A 29 3.22 -5.36 7.16
C LEU A 29 3.03 -6.70 6.44
N GLY A 30 3.02 -6.66 5.12
CA GLY A 30 2.87 -7.83 4.29
C GLY A 30 3.99 -8.84 4.47
N ILE A 31 5.23 -8.37 4.44
CA ILE A 31 6.42 -9.20 4.68
C ILE A 31 6.37 -9.79 6.09
N ALA A 32 6.05 -8.98 7.11
CA ALA A 32 5.93 -9.47 8.48
C ALA A 32 4.88 -10.59 8.60
N ALA A 33 3.72 -10.43 7.96
CA ALA A 33 2.66 -11.44 7.93
C ALA A 33 3.09 -12.71 7.18
N LEU A 34 3.72 -12.58 6.02
CA LEU A 34 4.20 -13.74 5.24
C LEU A 34 5.27 -14.54 6.01
N LEU A 35 6.22 -13.85 6.63
CA LEU A 35 7.26 -14.50 7.45
C LEU A 35 6.66 -15.20 8.66
N GLN A 36 5.62 -14.63 9.28
CA GLN A 36 4.92 -15.23 10.41
C GLN A 36 4.30 -16.60 10.07
N PHE A 37 3.75 -16.73 8.86
CA PHE A 37 2.98 -17.91 8.46
C PHE A 37 3.74 -18.91 7.58
N ALA A 38 4.96 -18.56 7.15
CA ALA A 38 5.77 -19.43 6.29
C ALA A 38 6.28 -20.67 7.04
N SER A 39 7.05 -20.48 8.11
CA SER A 39 7.64 -21.58 8.90
C SER A 39 7.95 -21.15 10.33
N THR A 40 8.13 -22.12 11.22
CA THR A 40 8.48 -21.86 12.63
C THR A 40 9.75 -21.00 12.79
N ASP A 41 10.76 -21.22 11.94
CA ASP A 41 12.01 -20.46 12.00
C ASP A 41 11.82 -19.00 11.52
N LEU A 42 11.07 -18.80 10.44
CA LEU A 42 10.76 -17.47 9.90
C LEU A 42 9.78 -16.70 10.79
N ALA A 43 8.90 -17.40 11.51
CA ALA A 43 7.96 -16.80 12.45
C ALA A 43 8.67 -16.04 13.58
N ARG A 44 9.90 -16.41 13.95
CA ARG A 44 10.71 -15.63 14.91
C ARG A 44 11.02 -14.24 14.39
N ILE A 45 11.38 -14.14 13.11
CA ILE A 45 11.66 -12.87 12.42
C ILE A 45 10.35 -12.08 12.27
N GLY A 46 9.26 -12.74 11.87
CA GLY A 46 7.92 -12.15 11.80
C GLY A 46 7.49 -11.52 13.12
N ASN A 47 7.61 -12.26 14.23
CA ASN A 47 7.29 -11.77 15.58
C ASN A 47 8.15 -10.57 15.99
N ALA A 48 9.44 -10.58 15.67
CA ALA A 48 10.32 -9.43 15.94
C ALA A 48 9.85 -8.18 15.18
N LEU A 49 9.44 -8.33 13.91
CA LEU A 49 8.87 -7.22 13.14
C LEU A 49 7.56 -6.71 13.75
N TRP A 50 6.67 -7.60 14.19
CA TRP A 50 5.43 -7.23 14.88
C TRP A 50 5.67 -6.43 16.16
N LEU A 51 6.73 -6.73 16.91
CA LEU A 51 7.08 -6.02 18.13
C LEU A 51 7.52 -4.57 17.84
N VAL A 52 8.16 -4.34 16.70
CA VAL A 52 8.62 -3.00 16.28
C VAL A 52 7.50 -2.20 15.57
N MET A 53 6.40 -2.85 15.16
CA MET A 53 5.29 -2.18 14.43
C MET A 53 4.71 -0.96 15.13
N PRO A 54 4.44 -0.95 16.45
CA PRO A 54 3.88 0.23 17.11
C PRO A 54 4.79 1.46 16.95
N ILE A 55 6.11 1.26 17.02
CA ILE A 55 7.10 2.33 16.85
C ILE A 55 7.06 2.84 15.41
N VAL A 56 7.02 1.94 14.42
CA VAL A 56 6.91 2.29 13.00
C VAL A 56 5.62 3.07 12.71
N ILE A 57 4.48 2.65 13.28
CA ILE A 57 3.20 3.34 13.13
C ILE A 57 3.29 4.76 13.69
N ILE A 58 3.88 4.95 14.87
CA ILE A 58 4.06 6.28 15.47
C ILE A 58 4.93 7.17 14.59
N ILE A 59 6.06 6.65 14.08
CA ILE A 59 6.96 7.39 13.21
C ILE A 59 6.25 7.81 11.91
N ILE A 60 5.51 6.88 11.29
CA ILE A 60 4.77 7.14 10.06
C ILE A 60 3.65 8.15 10.31
N ALA A 61 2.86 7.98 11.36
CA ALA A 61 1.79 8.93 11.72
C ALA A 61 2.36 10.34 11.96
N GLY A 62 3.49 10.46 12.64
CA GLY A 62 4.22 11.71 12.82
C GLY A 62 4.69 12.33 11.50
N ALA A 63 5.29 11.52 10.62
CA ALA A 63 5.75 11.95 9.30
C ALA A 63 4.58 12.44 8.41
N LEU A 64 3.48 11.70 8.37
CA LEU A 64 2.27 12.05 7.61
C LEU A 64 1.65 13.35 8.15
N SER A 65 1.52 13.49 9.48
CA SER A 65 0.98 14.69 10.13
C SER A 65 1.83 15.94 9.85
N SER A 66 3.16 15.80 9.91
CA SER A 66 4.10 16.89 9.61
C SER A 66 3.99 17.38 8.16
N MET A 67 3.81 16.46 7.21
CA MET A 67 3.61 16.80 5.81
C MET A 67 2.26 17.49 5.56
N GLN A 68 1.19 17.07 6.23
CA GLN A 68 -0.15 17.66 6.05
C GLN A 68 -0.21 19.12 6.50
N LYS A 69 0.56 19.50 7.54
CA LYS A 69 0.64 20.90 8.01
C LYS A 69 1.23 21.87 6.97
N ARG A 70 1.92 21.36 5.94
CA ARG A 70 2.58 22.17 4.91
C ARG A 70 1.68 22.48 3.70
N VAL A 71 0.44 22.01 3.68
CA VAL A 71 -0.47 22.15 2.54
C VAL A 71 -1.79 22.77 2.97
N ASP A 72 -2.29 23.73 2.18
CA ASP A 72 -3.58 24.37 2.42
C ASP A 72 -4.76 23.40 2.19
N LYS A 73 -5.75 23.43 3.08
CA LYS A 73 -6.93 22.54 3.03
C LYS A 73 -7.75 22.75 1.76
N ALA A 74 -7.81 23.97 1.23
CA ALA A 74 -8.55 24.25 -0.01
C ALA A 74 -7.87 23.59 -1.21
N SER A 75 -6.54 23.65 -1.29
CA SER A 75 -5.75 22.99 -2.33
C SER A 75 -5.88 21.47 -2.29
N MET A 76 -5.86 20.86 -1.09
CA MET A 76 -6.07 19.42 -0.92
C MET A 76 -7.49 18.98 -1.32
N LYS A 77 -8.51 19.81 -1.05
CA LYS A 77 -9.90 19.53 -1.46
C LYS A 77 -10.07 19.61 -2.98
N ALA A 78 -9.39 20.55 -3.63
CA ALA A 78 -9.38 20.66 -5.09
C ALA A 78 -8.75 19.41 -5.73
N VAL A 79 -7.62 18.94 -5.21
CA VAL A 79 -6.98 17.69 -5.66
C VAL A 79 -7.92 16.48 -5.47
N ARG A 80 -8.64 16.39 -4.35
CA ARG A 80 -9.56 15.27 -4.08
C ARG A 80 -10.76 15.23 -5.02
N ASN A 81 -11.23 16.39 -5.47
CA ASN A 81 -12.38 16.51 -6.36
C ASN A 81 -12.00 16.45 -7.84
N ASP A 82 -10.74 16.16 -8.15
CA ASP A 82 -10.28 16.00 -9.52
C ASP A 82 -10.85 14.71 -10.13
N GLU A 83 -11.63 14.87 -11.19
CA GLU A 83 -12.29 13.77 -11.91
C GLU A 83 -11.27 12.76 -12.45
N PHE A 84 -10.08 13.23 -12.83
CA PHE A 84 -8.99 12.37 -13.30
C PHE A 84 -8.49 11.42 -12.22
N ARG A 85 -8.44 11.85 -10.95
CA ARG A 85 -8.06 10.96 -9.84
C ARG A 85 -9.12 9.90 -9.56
N GLN A 86 -10.40 10.22 -9.77
CA GLN A 86 -11.48 9.24 -9.60
C GLN A 86 -11.43 8.15 -10.69
N ALA A 87 -11.16 8.54 -11.93
CA ALA A 87 -10.93 7.58 -13.02
C ALA A 87 -9.71 6.69 -12.75
N GLY A 88 -8.61 7.28 -12.27
CA GLY A 88 -7.41 6.54 -11.86
C GLY A 88 -7.69 5.54 -10.73
N LEU A 89 -8.54 5.90 -9.76
CA LEU A 89 -8.95 5.01 -8.67
C LEU A 89 -9.74 3.80 -9.19
N GLN A 90 -10.69 4.00 -10.10
CA GLN A 90 -11.45 2.90 -10.70
C GLN A 90 -10.52 1.95 -11.48
N GLY A 91 -9.58 2.49 -12.25
CA GLY A 91 -8.57 1.70 -12.96
C GLY A 91 -7.68 0.90 -12.00
N ALA A 92 -7.21 1.53 -10.93
CA ALA A 92 -6.40 0.88 -9.90
C ALA A 92 -7.16 -0.25 -9.18
N LEU A 93 -8.42 -0.03 -8.82
CA LEU A 93 -9.27 -1.05 -8.20
C LEU A 93 -9.50 -2.24 -9.14
N ARG A 94 -9.78 -1.97 -10.42
CA ARG A 94 -9.93 -3.04 -11.42
C ARG A 94 -8.66 -3.88 -11.54
N ASN A 95 -7.49 -3.23 -11.59
CA ASN A 95 -6.20 -3.94 -11.64
C ASN A 95 -5.97 -4.80 -10.39
N GLY A 96 -6.23 -4.25 -9.19
CA GLY A 96 -6.13 -4.99 -7.94
C GLY A 96 -7.07 -6.21 -7.89
N PHE A 97 -8.30 -6.05 -8.37
CA PHE A 97 -9.26 -7.14 -8.47
C PHE A 97 -8.81 -8.24 -9.45
N LEU A 98 -8.33 -7.86 -10.63
CA LEU A 98 -7.79 -8.81 -11.61
C LEU A 98 -6.58 -9.57 -11.07
N VAL A 99 -5.66 -8.89 -10.39
CA VAL A 99 -4.52 -9.54 -9.72
C VAL A 99 -5.00 -10.50 -8.64
N THR A 100 -5.97 -10.12 -7.83
CA THR A 100 -6.55 -11.01 -6.80
C THR A 100 -7.09 -12.29 -7.42
N LEU A 101 -7.89 -12.19 -8.49
CA LEU A 101 -8.46 -13.34 -9.18
C LEU A 101 -7.39 -14.22 -9.85
N ALA A 102 -6.40 -13.62 -10.50
CA ALA A 102 -5.35 -14.35 -11.20
C ALA A 102 -4.36 -15.02 -10.24
N LEU A 103 -4.10 -14.40 -9.09
CA LEU A 103 -3.09 -14.85 -8.15
C LEU A 103 -3.56 -16.04 -7.32
N GLN A 104 -4.86 -16.16 -7.03
CA GLN A 104 -5.40 -17.29 -6.28
C GLN A 104 -5.08 -18.67 -6.87
N PRO A 105 -5.36 -18.97 -8.16
CA PRO A 105 -5.03 -20.27 -8.74
C PRO A 105 -3.52 -20.50 -8.82
N ILE A 106 -2.72 -19.46 -9.08
CA ILE A 106 -1.26 -19.55 -9.14
C ILE A 106 -0.70 -19.91 -7.76
N LEU A 107 -1.16 -19.23 -6.70
CA LEU A 107 -0.75 -19.52 -5.33
C LEU A 107 -1.27 -20.88 -4.87
N ALA A 108 -2.50 -21.28 -5.23
CA ALA A 108 -3.03 -22.59 -4.85
C ALA A 108 -2.16 -23.73 -5.40
N VAL A 109 -1.71 -23.64 -6.65
CA VAL A 109 -0.79 -24.62 -7.24
C VAL A 109 0.62 -24.51 -6.65
N GLY A 110 1.14 -23.30 -6.46
CA GLY A 110 2.47 -23.10 -5.89
C GLY A 110 2.58 -23.58 -4.44
N LEU A 111 1.54 -23.35 -3.64
CA LEU A 111 1.50 -23.74 -2.23
C LEU A 111 1.26 -25.23 -2.04
N SER A 112 0.49 -25.89 -2.90
CA SER A 112 0.29 -27.35 -2.82
C SER A 112 1.57 -28.16 -3.06
N MET A 113 2.57 -27.54 -3.68
CA MET A 113 3.91 -28.11 -3.87
C MET A 113 4.93 -27.66 -2.81
N SER A 114 4.51 -26.82 -1.86
CA SER A 114 5.37 -26.26 -0.82
C SER A 114 5.26 -27.03 0.49
N SER A 115 6.16 -26.76 1.43
CA SER A 115 6.12 -27.32 2.79
C SER A 115 5.82 -26.25 3.83
N PHE A 116 5.00 -25.25 3.49
CA PHE A 116 4.61 -24.20 4.45
C PHE A 116 3.67 -24.77 5.51
N GLU A 117 3.86 -24.34 6.76
CA GLU A 117 3.05 -24.83 7.89
C GLU A 117 1.60 -24.31 7.84
N HIS A 118 1.40 -23.13 7.24
CA HIS A 118 0.11 -22.44 7.21
C HIS A 118 -0.24 -21.94 5.79
N GLU A 119 -0.34 -22.86 4.83
CA GLU A 119 -0.59 -22.56 3.42
C GLU A 119 -1.75 -21.58 3.18
N ALA A 120 -2.91 -21.80 3.82
CA ALA A 120 -4.07 -20.92 3.66
C ALA A 120 -3.82 -19.49 4.16
N ALA A 121 -3.08 -19.34 5.26
CA ALA A 121 -2.73 -18.02 5.80
C ALA A 121 -1.70 -17.30 4.91
N VAL A 122 -0.71 -18.03 4.39
CA VAL A 122 0.26 -17.51 3.42
C VAL A 122 -0.44 -17.08 2.13
N MET A 123 -1.38 -17.90 1.62
CA MET A 123 -2.19 -17.57 0.45
C MET A 123 -2.98 -16.28 0.64
N ALA A 124 -3.70 -16.17 1.76
CA ALA A 124 -4.49 -14.99 2.09
C ALA A 124 -3.60 -13.74 2.23
N ALA A 125 -2.50 -13.82 2.98
CA ALA A 125 -1.57 -12.72 3.15
C ALA A 125 -0.96 -12.28 1.80
N ALA A 126 -0.41 -13.21 1.02
CA ALA A 126 0.18 -12.92 -0.29
C ALA A 126 -0.81 -12.25 -1.23
N THR A 127 -2.06 -12.74 -1.25
CA THR A 127 -3.12 -12.18 -2.09
C THR A 127 -3.45 -10.74 -1.68
N ILE A 128 -3.66 -10.49 -0.38
CA ILE A 128 -3.99 -9.16 0.15
C ILE A 128 -2.86 -8.17 -0.16
N ILE A 129 -1.60 -8.58 0.04
CA ILE A 129 -0.43 -7.73 -0.18
C ILE A 129 -0.31 -7.40 -1.67
N ALA A 130 -0.33 -8.42 -2.54
CA ALA A 130 -0.19 -8.22 -3.97
C ALA A 130 -1.30 -7.34 -4.54
N ALA A 131 -2.55 -7.54 -4.10
CA ALA A 131 -3.68 -6.70 -4.49
C ALA A 131 -3.49 -5.25 -4.02
N SER A 132 -3.16 -5.05 -2.74
CA SER A 132 -2.95 -3.72 -2.16
C SER A 132 -1.79 -2.97 -2.83
N VAL A 133 -0.68 -3.65 -3.06
CA VAL A 133 0.49 -3.11 -3.77
C VAL A 133 0.12 -2.76 -5.20
N THR A 134 -0.63 -3.61 -5.90
CA THR A 134 -1.07 -3.34 -7.28
C THR A 134 -1.97 -2.10 -7.34
N VAL A 135 -2.91 -1.96 -6.41
CA VAL A 135 -3.79 -0.78 -6.34
C VAL A 135 -2.96 0.47 -6.07
N LEU A 136 -2.09 0.46 -5.05
CA LEU A 136 -1.26 1.62 -4.69
C LEU A 136 -0.25 1.98 -5.79
N ALA A 137 0.41 0.99 -6.40
CA ALA A 137 1.32 1.20 -7.51
C ALA A 137 0.60 1.73 -8.75
N SER A 138 -0.60 1.22 -9.04
CA SER A 138 -1.44 1.75 -10.11
C SER A 138 -1.82 3.21 -9.83
N LEU A 139 -2.21 3.55 -8.60
CA LEU A 139 -2.50 4.94 -8.24
C LEU A 139 -1.28 5.85 -8.41
N ILE A 140 -0.10 5.41 -7.97
CA ILE A 140 1.16 6.14 -8.15
C ILE A 140 1.50 6.33 -9.63
N TRP A 141 1.20 5.35 -10.47
CA TRP A 141 1.42 5.42 -11.92
C TRP A 141 0.48 6.41 -12.61
N HIS A 142 -0.80 6.43 -12.22
CA HIS A 142 -1.79 7.33 -12.82
C HIS A 142 -1.73 8.77 -12.26
N ASP A 143 -1.05 9.00 -11.13
CA ASP A 143 -0.82 10.34 -10.54
C ASP A 143 0.44 11.02 -11.10
N ARG A 144 1.11 10.42 -12.11
CA ARG A 144 2.23 11.02 -12.87
C ARG A 144 1.71 11.73 -14.12
#